data_AF-A0A1I1N0A2-F1
#
_entry.id   AF-A0A1I1N0A2-F1
#
_cell.length_a   1.000
_cell.length_b   1.000
_cell.length_c   1.000
_cell.angle_alpha   90.00
_cell.angle_beta   90.00
_cell.angle_gamma   90.00
#
_symmetry.space_group_name_H-M   'P 1'
#
loop_
_entity.id
_entity.type
_entity.pdbx_description
1 polymer ?
#
loop_
_entity_poly.entity_id
_entity_poly.type
_entity_poly.pdbx_seq_one_letter_code
_entity_poly.pdbx_strand_id
1 'polypeptide(L)'
;MRFWTPGALYTALIVLICVVIVQFHAITFWSEHAAYITGWLWAIGLEMLVLWLWFQRRLGYQLVGVIGTTILLAGPVYTISADLLETLEYAQSDEDSRQAQIEALKGDIERLEDDLTTFRQNSEERTGWLPIIRDTQQEIAENRVVLRDLQSRRDEADTLWLTAALLIVQVVAVVLFHIGAILGITWLSRHRDRVMEQRARSMEQSPTERMEHPATPMEQPPAEQMEHPAEPMEQPATEQMEHPTEPMEQPAAE
;
A
#
# COMPACT_ATOMS: atom_id res chain seq x y z
N MET A 1 25.53 7.17 24.51
CA MET A 1 24.32 7.61 23.78
C MET A 1 23.71 6.43 23.03
N ARG A 2 22.97 5.54 23.70
CA ARG A 2 22.24 4.43 23.04
C ARG A 2 20.80 4.49 23.54
N PHE A 3 20.07 5.50 23.03
CA PHE A 3 18.80 5.96 23.61
C PHE A 3 17.57 5.21 23.10
N TRP A 4 17.72 4.25 22.18
CA TRP A 4 16.60 3.55 21.56
C TRP A 4 16.81 2.04 21.63
N THR A 5 15.78 1.33 22.08
CA THR A 5 15.71 -0.12 21.90
C THR A 5 15.60 -0.41 20.40
N PRO A 6 16.18 -1.51 19.89
CA PRO A 6 16.07 -1.87 18.48
C PRO A 6 14.60 -1.93 18.02
N GLY A 7 13.69 -2.40 18.87
CA GLY A 7 12.24 -2.38 18.62
C GLY A 7 11.68 -1.00 18.32
N ALA A 8 12.07 0.03 19.09
CA ALA A 8 11.58 1.39 18.87
C ALA A 8 12.11 2.01 17.57
N LEU A 9 13.32 1.64 17.13
CA LEU A 9 13.86 2.06 15.83
C LEU A 9 13.06 1.46 14.67
N TYR A 10 12.72 0.17 14.74
CA TYR A 10 11.90 -0.49 13.71
C TYR A 10 10.51 0.14 13.63
N THR A 11 9.86 0.41 14.76
CA THR A 11 8.54 1.07 14.76
C THR A 11 8.62 2.47 14.16
N ALA A 12 9.64 3.26 14.50
CA ALA A 12 9.82 4.59 13.93
C ALA A 12 10.04 4.54 12.40
N LEU A 13 10.79 3.55 11.91
CA LEU A 13 10.99 3.32 10.48
C LEU A 13 9.68 2.95 9.77
N ILE A 14 8.88 2.05 10.36
CA ILE A 14 7.56 1.67 9.81
C ILE A 14 6.63 2.88 9.73
N VAL A 15 6.58 3.71 10.79
CA VAL A 15 5.78 4.94 10.79
C VAL A 15 6.25 5.87 9.68
N LEU A 16 7.56 6.07 9.53
CA LEU A 16 8.11 6.93 8.48
C LEU A 16 7.67 6.45 7.08
N ILE A 17 7.77 5.15 6.80
CA ILE A 17 7.36 4.57 5.51
C ILE A 17 5.85 4.79 5.28
N CYS A 18 5.01 4.51 6.28
CA CYS A 18 3.56 4.72 6.18
C CYS A 18 3.22 6.19 5.89
N VAL A 19 3.88 7.12 6.59
CA VAL A 19 3.68 8.56 6.40
C VAL A 19 4.09 8.98 5.00
N VAL A 20 5.24 8.52 4.48
CA VAL A 20 5.68 8.87 3.13
C VAL A 20 4.68 8.41 2.07
N ILE A 21 4.17 7.18 2.19
CA ILE A 21 3.17 6.63 1.25
C ILE A 21 1.89 7.46 1.28
N VAL A 22 1.37 7.77 2.46
CA VAL A 22 0.14 8.58 2.60
C VAL A 22 0.38 10.01 2.09
N GLN A 23 1.55 10.59 2.37
CA GLN A 23 1.89 11.96 1.98
C GLN A 23 2.00 12.13 0.47
N PHE A 24 2.45 11.10 -0.25
CA PHE A 24 2.47 11.14 -1.71
C PHE A 24 1.08 11.47 -2.27
N HIS A 25 0.04 10.76 -1.79
CA HIS A 25 -1.33 11.00 -2.23
C HIS A 25 -1.92 12.31 -1.70
N ALA A 26 -1.62 12.65 -0.45
CA ALA A 26 -2.12 13.89 0.14
C ALA A 26 -1.58 15.13 -0.58
N ILE A 27 -0.28 15.16 -0.88
CA ILE A 27 0.37 16.29 -1.58
C ILE A 27 -0.27 16.51 -2.94
N THR A 28 -0.48 15.45 -3.72
CA THR A 28 -1.13 15.53 -5.04
C THR A 28 -2.51 16.18 -4.92
N PHE A 29 -3.37 15.65 -4.04
CA PHE A 29 -4.72 16.20 -3.85
C PHE A 29 -4.72 17.68 -3.43
N TRP A 30 -3.94 18.03 -2.40
CA TRP A 30 -3.95 19.39 -1.86
C TRP A 30 -3.32 20.40 -2.82
N SER A 31 -2.37 19.97 -3.65
CA SER A 31 -1.77 20.81 -4.70
C SER A 31 -2.77 21.18 -5.80
N GLU A 32 -3.72 20.29 -6.09
CA GLU A 32 -4.78 20.52 -7.07
C GLU A 32 -5.89 21.42 -6.52
N HIS A 33 -6.30 21.22 -5.26
CA HIS A 33 -7.55 21.81 -4.74
C HIS A 33 -7.38 23.09 -3.90
N ALA A 34 -6.28 23.25 -3.14
CA ALA A 34 -6.15 24.40 -2.23
C ALA A 34 -5.41 25.59 -2.85
N ALA A 35 -4.27 25.33 -3.50
CA ALA A 35 -3.50 26.26 -4.33
C ALA A 35 -2.19 25.57 -4.75
N TYR A 36 -1.81 25.70 -6.01
CA TYR A 36 -0.65 25.01 -6.59
C TYR A 36 0.65 25.17 -5.78
N ILE A 37 0.90 26.36 -5.21
CA ILE A 37 2.14 26.68 -4.50
C ILE A 37 2.11 26.26 -3.02
N THR A 38 0.94 26.22 -2.39
CA THR A 38 0.81 26.00 -0.92
C THR A 38 0.13 24.68 -0.56
N GLY A 39 -0.37 23.91 -1.52
CA GLY A 39 -1.03 22.63 -1.27
C GLY A 39 -0.16 21.61 -0.54
N TRP A 40 1.12 21.51 -0.90
CA TRP A 40 2.08 20.64 -0.19
C TRP A 40 2.25 21.05 1.29
N LEU A 41 2.18 22.35 1.59
CA LEU A 41 2.31 22.86 2.97
C LEU A 41 1.09 22.46 3.81
N TRP A 42 -0.11 22.47 3.22
CA TRP A 42 -1.32 21.98 3.88
C TRP A 42 -1.25 20.49 4.17
N ALA A 43 -0.79 19.66 3.21
CA ALA A 43 -0.63 18.23 3.41
C ALA A 43 0.34 17.91 4.55
N ILE A 44 1.53 18.53 4.55
CA ILE A 44 2.53 18.34 5.59
C ILE A 44 2.04 18.88 6.94
N GLY A 45 1.45 20.08 6.95
CA GLY A 45 0.95 20.71 8.17
C GLY A 45 -0.16 19.90 8.84
N LEU A 46 -1.10 19.37 8.06
CA LEU A 46 -2.19 18.53 8.57
C LEU A 46 -1.66 17.20 9.09
N GLU A 47 -0.76 16.52 8.37
CA GLU A 47 -0.15 15.27 8.83
C GLU A 47 0.58 15.47 10.17
N MET A 48 1.42 16.50 10.27
CA MET A 48 2.14 16.81 11.51
C MET A 48 1.19 17.12 12.67
N LEU A 49 0.12 17.88 12.41
CA LEU A 49 -0.90 18.19 13.40
C LEU A 49 -1.63 16.93 13.88
N VAL A 50 -2.03 16.06 12.95
CA VAL A 50 -2.74 14.80 13.24
C VAL A 50 -1.85 13.85 14.05
N LEU A 51 -0.61 13.64 13.62
CA LEU A 51 0.35 12.80 14.36
C LEU A 51 0.61 13.36 15.76
N TRP A 52 0.71 14.68 15.90
CA TRP A 52 0.85 15.33 17.19
C TRP A 52 -0.39 15.14 18.08
N LEU A 53 -1.60 15.26 17.53
CA LEU A 53 -2.84 15.01 18.26
C LEU A 53 -2.94 13.55 18.73
N TRP A 54 -2.58 12.58 17.89
CA TRP A 54 -2.54 11.17 18.26
C TRP A 54 -1.43 10.85 19.26
N PHE A 55 -0.34 11.61 19.23
CA PHE A 55 0.71 11.54 20.25
C PHE A 55 0.22 12.04 21.61
N GLN A 56 -0.70 13.02 21.64
CA GLN A 56 -1.35 13.50 22.86
C GLN A 56 -2.41 12.50 23.34
N ARG A 57 -2.12 11.79 24.43
CA ARG A 57 -2.97 10.71 24.97
C ARG A 57 -4.28 11.18 25.66
N ARG A 58 -4.71 12.43 25.50
CA ARG A 58 -5.96 12.92 26.14
C ARG A 58 -7.15 12.71 25.20
N LEU A 59 -8.28 12.26 25.76
CA LEU A 59 -9.54 12.01 25.04
C LEU A 59 -9.95 13.17 24.13
N GLY A 60 -9.85 14.42 24.60
CA GLY A 60 -10.19 15.59 23.79
C GLY A 60 -9.32 15.74 22.53
N TYR A 61 -8.00 15.54 22.65
CA TYR A 61 -7.09 15.59 21.50
C TYR A 61 -7.29 14.40 20.56
N GLN A 62 -7.69 13.23 21.08
CA GLN A 62 -8.00 12.07 20.25
C GLN A 62 -9.25 12.28 19.39
N LEU A 63 -10.31 12.92 19.93
CA LEU A 63 -11.50 13.25 19.14
C LEU A 63 -11.16 14.21 18.00
N VAL A 64 -10.36 15.24 18.27
CA VAL A 64 -9.86 16.17 17.23
C VAL A 64 -8.92 15.44 16.27
N GLY A 65 -8.12 14.51 16.76
CA GLY A 65 -7.25 13.65 15.95
C GLY A 65 -8.03 12.80 14.95
N VAL A 66 -9.17 12.22 15.36
CA VAL A 66 -10.08 11.49 14.45
C VAL A 66 -10.59 12.43 13.35
N ILE A 67 -11.07 13.62 13.70
CA ILE A 67 -11.54 14.60 12.70
C ILE A 67 -10.41 14.98 11.74
N GLY A 68 -9.21 15.25 12.26
CA GLY A 68 -8.05 15.58 11.44
C GLY A 68 -7.64 14.43 10.52
N THR A 69 -7.64 13.19 11.01
CA THR A 69 -7.41 11.98 10.20
C THR A 69 -8.46 11.86 9.09
N THR A 70 -9.75 12.10 9.38
CA THR A 70 -10.81 12.09 8.37
C THR A 70 -10.57 13.14 7.29
N ILE A 71 -10.23 14.37 7.66
CA ILE A 71 -9.95 15.47 6.71
C ILE A 71 -8.72 15.13 5.85
N LEU A 72 -7.67 14.61 6.46
CA LEU A 72 -6.45 14.25 5.77
C LEU A 72 -6.66 13.11 4.77
N LEU A 73 -7.44 12.07 5.14
CA LEU A 73 -7.77 10.96 4.25
C LEU A 73 -8.78 11.34 3.16
N ALA A 74 -9.64 12.33 3.41
CA ALA A 74 -10.69 12.70 2.47
C ALA A 74 -10.11 13.00 1.07
N GLY A 75 -8.95 13.65 1.01
CA GLY A 75 -8.27 13.95 -0.25
C GLY A 75 -7.83 12.71 -1.03
N PRO A 76 -6.89 11.91 -0.51
CA PRO A 76 -6.44 10.66 -1.14
C PRO A 76 -7.57 9.70 -1.50
N VAL A 77 -8.56 9.56 -0.62
CA VAL A 77 -9.71 8.69 -0.87
C VAL A 77 -10.56 9.25 -2.00
N TYR A 78 -10.79 10.58 -2.03
CA TYR A 78 -11.54 11.22 -3.09
C TYR A 78 -10.88 11.06 -4.45
N THR A 79 -9.57 11.30 -4.60
CA THR A 79 -8.89 11.20 -5.90
C THR A 79 -9.01 9.79 -6.48
N ILE A 80 -8.73 8.76 -5.67
CA ILE A 80 -8.81 7.38 -6.15
C ILE A 80 -10.27 6.97 -6.40
N SER A 81 -11.21 7.47 -5.59
CA SER A 81 -12.64 7.17 -5.78
C SER A 81 -13.24 7.88 -7.00
N ALA A 82 -12.74 9.06 -7.35
CA ALA A 82 -13.15 9.79 -8.53
C ALA A 82 -12.75 9.03 -9.79
N ASP A 83 -11.49 8.60 -9.90
CA ASP A 83 -11.00 7.77 -11.01
C ASP A 83 -11.77 6.46 -11.12
N LEU A 84 -12.09 5.84 -9.97
CA LEU A 84 -12.91 4.63 -9.93
C LEU A 84 -14.33 4.89 -10.44
N LEU A 85 -14.97 5.98 -10.02
CA LEU A 85 -16.34 6.29 -10.44
C LEU A 85 -16.40 6.58 -11.95
N GLU A 86 -15.44 7.34 -12.48
CA GLU A 86 -15.32 7.61 -13.90
C GLU A 86 -15.09 6.33 -14.70
N THR A 87 -14.22 5.43 -14.22
CA THR A 87 -13.96 4.13 -14.86
C THR A 87 -15.23 3.27 -14.89
N LEU A 88 -15.99 3.24 -13.79
CA LEU A 88 -17.23 2.47 -13.70
C LEU A 88 -18.33 3.05 -14.59
N GLU A 89 -18.47 4.38 -14.63
CA GLU A 89 -19.46 5.06 -15.48
C GLU A 89 -19.14 4.87 -16.96
N TYR A 90 -17.86 5.01 -17.35
CA TYR A 90 -17.42 4.72 -18.71
C TYR A 90 -17.69 3.26 -19.09
N ALA A 91 -17.29 2.30 -18.25
CA ALA A 91 -17.50 0.88 -18.52
C ALA A 91 -18.99 0.53 -18.65
N GLN A 92 -19.85 1.13 -17.81
CA GLN A 92 -21.29 0.91 -17.88
C GLN A 92 -21.89 1.49 -19.16
N SER A 93 -21.54 2.73 -19.52
CA SER A 93 -22.08 3.39 -20.71
C SER A 93 -21.63 2.74 -22.02
N ASP A 94 -20.40 2.24 -22.08
CA ASP A 94 -19.88 1.49 -23.23
C ASP A 94 -20.61 0.15 -23.37
N GLU A 95 -20.82 -0.57 -22.28
CA GLU A 95 -21.56 -1.84 -22.28
C GLU A 95 -23.02 -1.65 -22.73
N ASP A 96 -23.72 -0.62 -22.22
CA ASP A 96 -25.09 -0.30 -22.61
C ASP A 96 -25.18 0.03 -24.11
N SER A 97 -24.25 0.86 -24.60
CA SER A 97 -24.18 1.26 -26.02
C SER A 97 -23.89 0.07 -26.93
N ARG A 98 -22.98 -0.81 -26.52
CA ARG A 98 -22.62 -2.04 -27.22
C ARG A 98 -23.79 -3.01 -27.25
N GLN A 99 -24.50 -3.18 -26.13
CA GLN A 99 -25.65 -4.06 -26.03
C GLN A 99 -26.81 -3.58 -26.93
N ALA A 100 -27.04 -2.27 -27.00
CA ALA A 100 -28.01 -1.69 -27.92
C ALA A 100 -27.65 -1.95 -29.39
N GLN A 101 -26.36 -1.83 -29.76
CA GLN A 101 -25.90 -2.17 -31.11
C GLN A 101 -26.07 -3.65 -31.43
N ILE A 102 -25.75 -4.53 -30.48
CA ILE A 102 -25.93 -5.99 -30.62
C ILE A 102 -27.41 -6.31 -30.88
N GLU A 103 -28.32 -5.69 -30.14
CA GLU A 103 -29.76 -5.93 -30.29
C GLU A 103 -30.27 -5.41 -31.63
N ALA A 104 -29.82 -4.22 -32.05
CA ALA A 104 -30.15 -3.67 -33.37
C ALA A 104 -29.67 -4.59 -34.50
N LEU A 105 -28.41 -5.06 -34.45
CA LEU A 105 -27.85 -5.97 -35.46
C LEU A 105 -28.59 -7.31 -35.51
N LYS A 106 -29.00 -7.85 -34.36
CA LYS A 106 -29.81 -9.07 -34.32
C LYS A 106 -31.17 -8.86 -34.99
N GLY A 107 -31.85 -7.76 -34.68
CA GLY A 107 -33.12 -7.41 -35.31
C GLY A 107 -32.99 -7.20 -36.82
N ASP A 108 -31.90 -6.56 -37.27
CA ASP A 108 -31.62 -6.39 -38.70
C ASP A 108 -31.36 -7.72 -39.40
N ILE A 109 -30.59 -8.63 -38.78
CA ILE A 109 -30.36 -9.98 -39.31
C ILE A 109 -31.68 -10.75 -39.41
N GLU A 110 -32.53 -10.71 -38.39
CA GLU A 110 -33.84 -11.38 -38.40
C GLU A 110 -34.75 -10.83 -39.50
N ARG A 111 -34.82 -9.49 -39.65
CA ARG A 111 -35.57 -8.84 -40.72
C ARG A 111 -35.05 -9.25 -42.11
N LEU A 112 -33.74 -9.24 -42.32
CA LEU A 112 -33.12 -9.63 -43.59
C LEU A 112 -33.34 -11.12 -43.89
N GLU A 113 -33.35 -11.97 -42.87
CA GLU A 113 -33.68 -13.40 -43.01
C GLU A 113 -35.14 -13.59 -43.46
N ASP A 114 -36.08 -12.85 -42.88
CA ASP A 114 -37.48 -12.84 -43.30
C ASP A 114 -37.65 -12.31 -44.74
N ASP A 115 -36.99 -11.21 -45.09
CA ASP A 115 -36.98 -10.66 -46.44
C ASP A 115 -36.43 -11.69 -47.45
N LEU A 116 -35.36 -12.42 -47.08
CA LEU A 116 -34.77 -13.48 -47.88
C LEU A 116 -35.77 -14.62 -48.15
N THR A 117 -36.58 -15.01 -47.17
CA THR A 117 -37.62 -16.03 -47.38
C THR A 117 -38.66 -15.57 -48.39
N THR A 118 -39.08 -14.31 -48.31
CA THR A 118 -40.03 -13.69 -49.24
C THR A 118 -39.46 -13.60 -50.66
N PHE A 119 -38.20 -13.17 -50.81
CA PHE A 119 -37.54 -13.11 -52.11
C PHE A 119 -37.39 -14.49 -52.76
N ARG A 120 -37.09 -15.52 -51.96
CA ARG A 120 -37.02 -16.90 -52.46
C ARG A 120 -38.37 -17.38 -52.99
N GLN A 121 -39.45 -17.17 -52.25
CA GLN A 121 -40.80 -17.53 -52.70
C GLN A 121 -41.16 -16.80 -54.01
N ASN A 122 -40.92 -15.49 -54.10
CA ASN A 122 -41.20 -14.71 -55.30
C ASN A 122 -40.30 -15.09 -56.51
N SER A 123 -39.11 -15.64 -56.26
CA SER A 123 -38.18 -16.07 -57.31
C SER A 123 -38.62 -17.32 -58.06
N GLU A 124 -39.52 -18.12 -57.47
CA GLU A 124 -40.11 -19.28 -58.13
C GLU A 124 -41.04 -18.85 -59.28
N GLU A 125 -41.67 -17.68 -59.17
CA GLU A 125 -42.64 -17.16 -60.14
C GLU A 125 -42.04 -16.16 -61.15
N ARG A 126 -40.90 -15.53 -60.83
CA ARG A 126 -40.33 -14.43 -61.64
C ARG A 126 -38.80 -14.51 -61.77
N THR A 127 -38.30 -14.21 -62.95
CA THR A 127 -36.86 -14.03 -63.21
C THR A 127 -36.36 -12.67 -62.73
N GLY A 128 -35.13 -12.61 -62.21
CA GLY A 128 -34.46 -11.36 -61.81
C GLY A 128 -34.18 -11.18 -60.31
N TRP A 129 -34.63 -12.09 -59.43
CA TRP A 129 -34.43 -12.01 -57.98
C TRP A 129 -33.06 -12.47 -57.48
N LEU A 130 -32.31 -13.22 -58.30
CA LEU A 130 -31.02 -13.80 -57.90
C LEU A 130 -29.99 -12.76 -57.40
N PRO A 131 -29.84 -11.57 -58.02
CA PRO A 131 -28.97 -10.52 -57.51
C PRO A 131 -29.42 -10.03 -56.12
N ILE A 132 -30.72 -9.75 -55.94
CA ILE A 132 -31.28 -9.28 -54.66
C ILE A 132 -31.03 -10.32 -53.56
N ILE A 133 -31.29 -11.61 -53.82
CA ILE A 133 -31.04 -12.69 -52.86
C ILE A 133 -29.56 -12.74 -52.47
N ARG A 134 -28.64 -12.58 -53.43
CA ARG A 134 -27.20 -12.59 -53.14
C ARG A 134 -26.77 -11.38 -52.31
N ASP A 135 -27.28 -10.20 -52.64
CA ASP A 135 -26.97 -8.97 -51.92
C ASP A 135 -27.47 -9.05 -50.48
N THR A 136 -28.71 -9.52 -50.25
CA THR A 136 -29.24 -9.76 -48.90
C THR A 136 -28.43 -10.80 -48.13
N GLN A 137 -28.00 -11.89 -48.77
CA GLN A 137 -27.14 -12.89 -48.12
C GLN A 137 -25.78 -12.30 -47.71
N GLN A 138 -25.22 -11.43 -48.54
CA GLN A 138 -23.99 -10.74 -48.24
C GLN A 138 -24.16 -9.80 -47.05
N GLU A 139 -25.23 -9.00 -47.02
CA GLU A 139 -25.54 -8.10 -45.91
C GLU A 139 -25.73 -8.84 -44.58
N ILE A 140 -26.41 -10.00 -44.59
CA ILE A 140 -26.52 -10.87 -43.40
C ILE A 140 -25.13 -11.36 -42.95
N ALA A 141 -24.27 -11.76 -43.88
CA ALA A 141 -22.93 -12.23 -43.55
C ALA A 141 -22.07 -11.12 -42.93
N GLU A 142 -22.15 -9.90 -43.48
CA GLU A 142 -21.47 -8.70 -42.96
C GLU A 142 -21.95 -8.36 -41.55
N ASN A 143 -23.26 -8.29 -41.32
CA ASN A 143 -23.83 -8.02 -39.99
C ASN A 143 -23.42 -9.06 -38.96
N ARG A 144 -23.34 -10.35 -39.33
CA ARG A 144 -22.88 -11.42 -38.43
C ARG A 144 -21.39 -11.28 -38.07
N VAL A 145 -20.56 -10.76 -38.96
CA VAL A 145 -19.15 -10.49 -38.66
C VAL A 145 -19.04 -9.36 -37.64
N VAL A 146 -19.77 -8.25 -37.86
CA VAL A 146 -19.78 -7.12 -36.92
C VAL A 146 -20.34 -7.54 -35.56
N LEU A 147 -21.40 -8.33 -35.53
CA LEU A 147 -21.97 -8.88 -34.30
C LEU A 147 -20.93 -9.70 -33.52
N ARG A 148 -20.15 -10.54 -34.20
CA ARG A 148 -19.09 -11.34 -33.57
C ARG A 148 -17.95 -10.46 -33.04
N ASP A 149 -17.55 -9.43 -33.78
CA ASP A 149 -16.54 -8.47 -33.35
C ASP A 149 -16.95 -7.76 -32.04
N LEU A 150 -18.18 -7.24 -32.01
CA LEU A 150 -18.75 -6.59 -30.81
C LEU A 150 -18.86 -7.54 -29.62
N GLN A 151 -19.10 -8.83 -29.87
CA GLN A 151 -19.11 -9.85 -28.82
C GLN A 151 -17.70 -10.15 -28.29
N SER A 152 -16.67 -10.23 -29.15
CA SER A 152 -15.29 -10.45 -28.70
C SER A 152 -14.71 -9.31 -27.87
N ARG A 153 -15.13 -8.06 -28.11
CA ARG A 153 -14.69 -6.90 -27.31
C ARG A 153 -15.10 -6.99 -25.83
N ARG A 154 -16.11 -7.81 -25.49
CA ARG A 154 -16.49 -8.07 -24.09
C ARG A 154 -15.33 -8.68 -23.28
N ASP A 155 -14.55 -9.55 -23.91
CA ASP A 155 -13.42 -10.20 -23.24
C ASP A 155 -12.33 -9.18 -22.88
N GLU A 156 -12.26 -8.04 -23.58
CA GLU A 156 -11.39 -6.91 -23.22
C GLU A 156 -11.96 -6.11 -22.04
N ALA A 157 -13.29 -6.00 -21.91
CA ALA A 157 -13.95 -5.31 -20.79
C ALA A 157 -13.68 -5.97 -19.42
N ASP A 158 -13.37 -7.27 -19.38
CA ASP A 158 -12.94 -7.96 -18.16
C ASP A 158 -11.63 -7.38 -17.59
N THR A 159 -10.80 -6.73 -18.41
CA THR A 159 -9.59 -6.04 -17.94
C THR A 159 -9.90 -4.73 -17.19
N LEU A 160 -11.03 -4.08 -17.48
CA LEU A 160 -11.48 -2.88 -16.76
C LEU A 160 -11.87 -3.21 -15.31
N TRP A 161 -12.44 -4.39 -15.08
CA TRP A 161 -12.74 -4.87 -13.73
C TRP A 161 -11.47 -5.07 -12.89
N LEU A 162 -10.39 -5.56 -13.51
CA LEU A 162 -9.09 -5.67 -12.83
C LEU A 162 -8.56 -4.29 -12.43
N THR A 163 -8.67 -3.31 -13.32
CA THR A 163 -8.27 -1.92 -13.03
C THR A 163 -9.09 -1.32 -11.89
N ALA A 164 -10.41 -1.47 -11.91
CA ALA A 164 -11.29 -1.03 -10.82
C ALA A 164 -10.94 -1.71 -9.48
N ALA A 165 -10.68 -3.02 -9.49
CA ALA A 165 -10.27 -3.75 -8.30
C ALA A 165 -8.92 -3.26 -7.74
N LEU A 166 -7.95 -2.96 -8.61
CA LEU A 166 -6.66 -2.39 -8.21
C LEU A 166 -6.83 -1.01 -7.54
N LEU A 167 -7.69 -0.15 -8.08
CA LEU A 167 -8.02 1.15 -7.46
C LEU A 167 -8.66 0.97 -6.08
N ILE A 168 -9.58 0.03 -5.92
CA ILE A 168 -10.20 -0.29 -4.61
C ILE A 168 -9.12 -0.76 -3.61
N VAL A 169 -8.24 -1.67 -4.02
CA VAL A 169 -7.14 -2.16 -3.18
C VAL A 169 -6.22 -1.01 -2.78
N GLN A 170 -5.98 -0.06 -3.67
CA GLN A 170 -5.18 1.13 -3.36
C GLN A 170 -5.83 2.01 -2.29
N VAL A 171 -7.15 2.26 -2.36
CA VAL A 171 -7.88 2.98 -1.29
C VAL A 171 -7.73 2.26 0.04
N VAL A 172 -7.95 0.95 0.06
CA VAL A 172 -7.82 0.12 1.27
C VAL A 172 -6.39 0.19 1.82
N ALA A 173 -5.38 0.11 0.95
CA ALA A 173 -3.98 0.19 1.35
C ALA A 173 -3.65 1.53 2.01
N VAL A 174 -4.08 2.67 1.42
CA VAL A 174 -3.88 4.00 2.00
C VAL A 174 -4.50 4.10 3.40
N VAL A 175 -5.72 3.60 3.57
CA VAL A 175 -6.38 3.56 4.89
C VAL A 175 -5.60 2.72 5.89
N LEU A 176 -5.14 1.53 5.49
CA LEU A 176 -4.37 0.64 6.35
C LEU A 176 -3.01 1.23 6.75
N PHE A 177 -2.30 1.87 5.82
CA PHE A 177 -1.04 2.54 6.12
C PHE A 177 -1.23 3.68 7.12
N HIS A 178 -2.32 4.46 7.00
CA HIS A 178 -2.60 5.53 7.95
C HIS A 178 -2.96 4.99 9.34
N ILE A 179 -3.75 3.92 9.42
CA ILE A 179 -4.01 3.20 10.68
C ILE A 179 -2.69 2.69 11.29
N GLY A 180 -1.79 2.14 10.47
CA GLY A 180 -0.46 1.70 10.87
C GLY A 180 0.38 2.82 11.47
N ALA A 181 0.38 4.01 10.85
CA ALA A 181 1.07 5.19 11.37
C ALA A 181 0.51 5.63 12.74
N ILE A 182 -0.81 5.65 12.89
CA ILE A 182 -1.48 6.00 14.16
C ILE A 182 -1.16 4.97 15.26
N LEU A 183 -1.20 3.67 14.95
CA LEU A 183 -0.85 2.63 15.91
C LEU A 183 0.63 2.69 16.30
N GLY A 184 1.52 2.97 15.34
CA GLY A 184 2.94 3.13 15.58
C GLY A 184 3.26 4.32 16.48
N ILE A 185 2.67 5.50 16.22
CA ILE A 185 2.90 6.70 17.01
C ILE A 185 2.33 6.57 18.43
N THR A 186 1.17 5.93 18.58
CA THR A 186 0.55 5.68 19.89
C THR A 186 1.30 4.61 20.69
N TRP A 187 1.90 3.61 20.03
CA TRP A 187 2.81 2.67 20.68
C TRP A 187 4.08 3.38 21.17
N LEU A 188 4.68 4.22 20.31
CA LEU A 188 5.93 4.92 20.62
C LEU A 188 5.76 5.90 21.79
N SER A 189 4.62 6.61 21.85
CA SER A 189 4.31 7.50 22.98
C SER A 189 4.22 6.74 24.30
N ARG A 190 3.54 5.58 24.32
CA ARG A 190 3.46 4.71 25.51
C ARG A 190 4.82 4.15 25.91
N HIS A 191 5.65 3.75 24.94
CA HIS A 191 6.98 3.24 25.22
C HIS A 191 7.86 4.31 25.87
N ARG A 192 7.85 5.55 25.35
CA ARG A 192 8.58 6.69 25.92
C ARG A 192 8.17 6.96 27.37
N ASP A 193 6.86 7.01 27.65
CA ASP A 193 6.36 7.29 29.00
C ASP A 193 6.85 6.22 30.01
N ARG A 194 6.82 4.93 29.62
CA ARG A 194 7.32 3.83 30.47
C ARG A 194 8.81 3.93 30.76
N VAL A 195 9.62 4.24 29.75
CA VAL A 195 11.08 4.39 29.90
C VAL A 195 11.40 5.56 30.83
N MET A 196 10.69 6.68 30.70
CA MET A 196 10.87 7.84 31.57
C MET A 196 10.46 7.54 33.02
N GLU A 197 9.36 6.82 33.22
CA GLU A 197 8.91 6.41 34.56
C GLU A 197 9.90 5.44 35.24
N GLN A 198 10.41 4.45 34.51
CA GLN A 198 11.47 3.56 35.00
C GLN A 198 12.74 4.33 35.38
N ARG A 199 13.12 5.32 34.57
CA ARG A 199 14.28 6.17 34.85
C ARG A 199 14.06 7.02 36.10
N ALA A 200 12.89 7.63 36.25
CA ALA A 200 12.54 8.39 37.45
C ALA A 200 12.64 7.52 38.71
N ARG A 201 12.06 6.32 38.69
CA ARG A 201 12.14 5.35 39.80
C ARG A 201 13.58 4.93 40.11
N SER A 202 14.40 4.68 39.09
CA SER A 202 15.83 4.33 39.28
C SER A 202 16.65 5.47 39.90
N MET A 203 16.32 6.72 39.58
CA MET A 203 16.98 7.89 40.15
C MET A 203 16.57 8.13 41.61
N GLU A 204 15.33 7.82 41.95
CA GLU A 204 14.78 7.95 43.31
C GLU A 204 15.34 6.89 44.28
N GLN A 205 15.70 5.70 43.78
CA GLN A 205 16.27 4.60 44.58
C GLN A 205 17.79 4.70 44.80
N SER A 206 18.51 5.50 44.01
CA SER A 206 19.98 5.51 44.00
C SER A 206 20.71 6.26 45.15
N PRO A 207 20.10 7.14 45.97
CA PRO A 207 20.82 7.76 47.10
C PRO A 207 20.68 7.06 48.46
N THR A 208 19.63 6.26 48.69
CA THR A 208 19.29 5.82 50.07
C THR A 208 19.98 4.52 50.49
N GLU A 209 20.39 3.67 49.55
CA GLU A 209 21.03 2.37 49.85
C GLU A 209 22.53 2.47 50.20
N ARG A 210 23.15 3.66 50.10
CA ARG A 210 24.58 3.86 50.40
C ARG A 210 24.87 4.27 51.85
N MET A 211 23.85 4.42 52.71
CA MET A 211 24.02 4.86 54.10
C MET A 211 23.69 3.80 55.16
N GLU A 212 23.44 2.54 54.78
CA GLU A 212 23.22 1.44 55.75
C GLU A 212 24.32 0.37 55.66
N HIS A 213 25.58 0.78 55.85
CA HIS A 213 26.60 -0.14 56.36
C HIS A 213 26.95 0.27 57.80
N PRO A 214 26.72 -0.59 58.81
CA PRO A 214 27.04 -0.26 60.18
C PRO A 214 28.55 -0.20 60.36
N ALA A 215 29.02 0.83 61.07
CA ALA A 215 30.42 1.02 61.41
C ALA A 215 30.95 -0.19 62.19
N THR A 216 31.90 -0.92 61.61
CA THR A 216 32.72 -1.91 62.32
C THR A 216 33.79 -1.16 63.14
N PRO A 217 33.90 -1.38 64.47
CA PRO A 217 34.96 -0.80 65.28
C PRO A 217 36.35 -1.37 64.93
N MET A 218 37.35 -0.50 64.94
CA MET A 218 38.76 -0.85 64.78
C MET A 218 39.24 -1.82 65.87
N GLU A 219 39.92 -2.90 65.47
CA GLU A 219 41.02 -3.48 66.25
C GLU A 219 42.23 -3.70 65.33
N GLN A 220 43.40 -3.29 65.85
CA GLN A 220 44.72 -3.33 65.23
C GLN A 220 45.40 -4.72 65.37
N PRO A 221 46.50 -4.99 64.65
CA PRO A 221 46.97 -6.33 64.26
C PRO A 221 47.99 -6.96 65.22
N PRO A 222 48.33 -8.25 65.04
CA PRO A 222 49.65 -8.61 64.50
C PRO A 222 49.53 -9.86 63.57
N ALA A 223 50.50 -10.40 62.84
CA ALA A 223 51.82 -10.07 62.31
C ALA A 223 52.20 -11.30 61.45
N GLU A 224 53.10 -11.11 60.48
CA GLU A 224 53.93 -12.15 59.86
C GLU A 224 53.25 -13.28 59.04
N GLN A 225 53.46 -13.25 57.72
CA GLN A 225 54.50 -14.03 57.01
C GLN A 225 54.36 -13.70 55.51
N MET A 226 55.32 -12.97 54.92
CA MET A 226 56.41 -13.55 54.12
C MET A 226 55.90 -14.48 53.01
N GLU A 227 55.76 -13.96 51.78
CA GLU A 227 56.57 -14.35 50.60
C GLU A 227 56.01 -13.71 49.30
N HIS A 228 56.88 -12.97 48.62
CA HIS A 228 56.83 -12.58 47.19
C HIS A 228 57.46 -13.73 46.36
N PRO A 229 57.54 -13.68 45.01
CA PRO A 229 56.59 -13.19 43.99
C PRO A 229 56.51 -14.10 42.71
N ALA A 230 55.50 -13.81 41.88
CA ALA A 230 55.50 -13.71 40.41
C ALA A 230 55.85 -14.88 39.44
N GLU A 231 55.02 -14.91 38.38
CA GLU A 231 55.19 -15.47 37.02
C GLU A 231 54.96 -16.98 36.80
N PRO A 232 54.29 -17.35 35.69
CA PRO A 232 54.90 -17.28 34.35
C PRO A 232 54.05 -16.63 33.25
N MET A 233 54.72 -15.81 32.46
CA MET A 233 54.42 -15.53 31.06
C MET A 233 54.96 -16.69 30.20
N GLU A 234 54.26 -17.08 29.13
CA GLU A 234 54.78 -17.46 27.80
C GLU A 234 53.83 -18.42 27.02
N GLN A 235 53.42 -17.95 25.83
CA GLN A 235 53.02 -18.80 24.69
C GLN A 235 54.28 -19.44 24.08
N PRO A 236 54.19 -20.47 23.21
CA PRO A 236 54.12 -20.14 21.78
C PRO A 236 53.35 -21.16 20.89
N ALA A 237 53.33 -20.79 19.61
CA ALA A 237 52.62 -21.30 18.44
C ALA A 237 52.87 -22.77 18.01
N THR A 238 51.92 -23.34 17.26
CA THR A 238 51.94 -23.75 15.83
C THR A 238 50.56 -24.34 15.51
N GLU A 239 49.90 -24.10 14.38
CA GLU A 239 50.16 -24.78 13.11
C GLU A 239 49.41 -24.07 11.96
N GLN A 240 50.15 -23.82 10.88
CA GLN A 240 49.61 -23.51 9.56
C GLN A 240 49.48 -24.81 8.75
N MET A 241 48.41 -24.93 7.96
CA MET A 241 48.22 -25.70 6.71
C MET A 241 46.68 -25.72 6.51
N GLU A 242 46.03 -25.47 5.38
CA GLU A 242 46.38 -25.42 3.97
C GLU A 242 45.20 -24.74 3.22
N HIS A 243 45.49 -23.87 2.25
CA HIS A 243 44.67 -23.63 1.05
C HIS A 243 44.78 -24.86 0.12
N PRO A 244 44.07 -25.02 -1.04
CA PRO A 244 43.12 -24.14 -1.76
C PRO A 244 41.84 -24.94 -2.17
N THR A 245 40.83 -24.47 -2.91
CA THR A 245 40.85 -24.03 -4.31
C THR A 245 39.42 -23.63 -4.73
N GLU A 246 39.32 -22.48 -5.39
CA GLU A 246 38.20 -22.01 -6.22
C GLU A 246 37.90 -23.01 -7.38
N PRO A 247 36.74 -22.98 -8.09
CA PRO A 247 36.56 -21.95 -9.12
C PRO A 247 35.13 -21.45 -9.39
N MET A 248 35.10 -20.22 -9.90
CA MET A 248 34.18 -19.62 -10.87
C MET A 248 33.09 -20.52 -11.47
N GLU A 249 31.86 -19.98 -11.53
CA GLU A 249 30.99 -20.11 -12.72
C GLU A 249 30.00 -18.93 -12.81
N GLN A 250 30.30 -17.99 -13.72
CA GLN A 250 29.32 -17.38 -14.63
C GLN A 250 29.29 -18.27 -15.89
N PRO A 251 28.22 -18.33 -16.73
CA PRO A 251 27.52 -17.14 -17.25
C PRO A 251 26.00 -17.29 -17.61
N ALA A 252 25.43 -16.11 -17.94
CA ALA A 252 24.36 -15.76 -18.90
C ALA A 252 23.28 -16.77 -19.37
N ALA A 253 22.00 -16.33 -19.35
CA ALA A 253 21.21 -15.92 -20.54
C ALA A 253 19.68 -16.03 -20.27
N GLU A 254 18.95 -14.91 -20.41
CA GLU A 254 17.85 -14.66 -21.37
C GLU A 254 17.23 -13.28 -21.11
#